data_AF-A0AAW5RQY5-F1
#
_entry.id   AF-A0AAW5RQY5-F1
#
_cell.length_a   1.000
_cell.length_b   1.000
_cell.length_c   1.000
_cell.angle_alpha   90.00
_cell.angle_beta   90.00
_cell.angle_gamma   90.00
#
_symmetry.space_group_name_H-M   'P 1'
#
loop_
_entity.id
_entity.type
_entity.pdbx_description
1 polymer ?
#
loop_
_entity_poly.entity_id
_entity_poly.type
_entity_poly.pdbx_seq_one_letter_code
_entity_poly.pdbx_strand_id
1 'polypeptide(L)'
;EVAGLYHLIASGTTTWFDYAQLVFAKAREAGVDLAVTQLNAVPTSAFPTPAKRPHNSRLDTGKFQRTFDLVLPDWTIGVERMLTEILGK
;
A
#
# COMPACT_ATOMS: atom_id res chain seq x y z
N GLU A 1 -0.46 -29.05 12.03
CA GLU A 1 -1.50 -28.30 12.76
C GLU A 1 -1.55 -26.88 12.21
N VAL A 2 -2.73 -26.35 11.85
CA VAL A 2 -2.87 -25.07 11.12
C VAL A 2 -3.26 -23.88 12.01
N ALA A 3 -3.64 -24.12 13.27
CA ALA A 3 -4.02 -23.07 14.20
C ALA A 3 -2.79 -22.27 14.67
N GLY A 4 -2.94 -20.94 14.78
CA GLY A 4 -1.90 -20.07 15.32
C GLY A 4 -1.95 -18.64 14.80
N LEU A 5 -0.91 -17.87 15.12
CA LEU A 5 -0.73 -16.48 14.67
C LEU A 5 -0.01 -16.43 13.31
N TYR A 6 -0.49 -15.58 12.40
CA TYR A 6 0.07 -15.33 11.08
C TYR A 6 0.08 -13.84 10.77
N HIS A 7 1.12 -13.37 10.08
CA HIS A 7 1.05 -12.10 9.37
C HIS A 7 0.40 -12.33 8.01
N LEU A 8 -0.58 -11.51 7.68
CA LEU A 8 -1.33 -11.57 6.43
C LEU A 8 -1.48 -10.16 5.87
N ILE A 9 -0.65 -9.84 4.89
CA ILE A 9 -0.63 -8.57 4.14
C ILE A 9 -0.34 -8.88 2.67
N ALA A 10 -0.62 -7.95 1.76
CA ALA A 10 -0.11 -8.03 0.39
C ALA A 10 1.42 -8.08 0.38
N SER A 11 2.01 -8.63 -0.68
CA SER A 11 3.46 -8.66 -0.85
C SER A 11 4.00 -7.30 -1.34
N GLY A 12 5.34 -7.19 -1.35
CA GLY A 12 6.02 -5.93 -1.62
C GLY A 12 6.04 -5.01 -0.41
N THR A 13 6.71 -3.86 -0.56
CA THR A 13 6.75 -2.81 0.47
C THR A 13 6.78 -1.45 -0.22
N THR A 14 6.19 -0.44 0.41
CA THR A 14 6.15 0.92 -0.13
C THR A 14 6.24 1.96 0.99
N THR A 15 6.37 3.23 0.63
CA THR A 15 6.22 4.36 1.54
C THR A 15 4.87 5.05 1.33
N TRP A 16 4.42 5.88 2.27
CA TRP A 16 3.22 6.69 2.08
C TRP A 16 3.33 7.63 0.86
N PHE A 17 4.54 8.11 0.58
CA PHE A 17 4.81 8.96 -0.57
C PHE A 17 4.67 8.18 -1.88
N ASP A 18 5.30 7.01 -1.99
CA ASP A 18 5.24 6.20 -3.21
C ASP A 18 3.84 5.63 -3.46
N TYR A 19 3.11 5.29 -2.40
CA TYR A 19 1.70 4.93 -2.52
C TYR A 19 0.88 6.12 -3.09
N ALA A 20 1.02 7.33 -2.53
CA ALA A 20 0.31 8.50 -3.06
C ALA A 20 0.69 8.81 -4.51
N GLN A 21 1.97 8.65 -4.89
CA GLN A 21 2.43 8.78 -6.27
C GLN A 21 1.67 7.83 -7.22
N LEU A 22 1.56 6.55 -6.86
CA LEU A 22 0.81 5.57 -7.65
C LEU A 22 -0.66 5.97 -7.81
N VAL A 23 -1.31 6.39 -6.72
CA VAL A 23 -2.73 6.80 -6.76
C VAL A 23 -2.93 7.98 -7.71
N PHE A 24 -2.09 9.02 -7.61
CA PHE A 24 -2.19 10.16 -8.52
C PHE A 24 -1.86 9.81 -9.96
N ALA A 25 -0.92 8.90 -10.20
CA ALA A 25 -0.62 8.41 -11.55
C ALA A 25 -1.85 7.73 -12.17
N LYS A 26 -2.47 6.80 -11.44
CA LYS A 26 -3.68 6.08 -11.91
C LYS A 26 -4.87 7.00 -12.12
N ALA A 27 -5.07 7.98 -11.24
CA ALA A 27 -6.11 8.98 -11.43
C ALA A 27 -5.88 9.82 -12.70
N ARG A 28 -4.64 10.22 -13.00
CA ARG A 28 -4.31 10.94 -14.25
C ARG A 28 -4.48 10.06 -15.49
N GLU A 29 -4.06 8.80 -15.45
CA GLU A 29 -4.32 7.81 -16.52
C GLU A 29 -5.83 7.63 -16.75
N ALA A 30 -6.61 7.74 -15.67
CA ALA A 30 -8.06 7.71 -15.74
C ALA A 30 -8.69 9.02 -16.27
N GLY A 31 -7.91 10.07 -16.54
CA GLY A 31 -8.40 11.36 -17.01
C GLY A 31 -9.07 12.21 -15.93
N VAL A 32 -8.79 11.92 -14.64
CA VAL A 32 -9.23 12.78 -13.53
C VAL A 32 -8.42 14.07 -13.57
N ASP A 33 -9.11 15.21 -13.60
CA ASP A 33 -8.46 16.51 -13.46
C ASP A 33 -8.04 16.73 -12.00
N LEU A 34 -6.73 16.75 -11.76
CA LEU A 34 -6.17 16.92 -10.43
C LEU A 34 -5.50 18.29 -10.34
N ALA A 35 -5.93 19.09 -9.35
CA ALA A 35 -5.26 20.36 -9.02
C ALA A 35 -3.81 20.18 -8.51
N VAL A 36 -3.41 18.95 -8.15
CA VAL A 36 -2.06 18.68 -7.65
C VAL A 36 -1.04 18.71 -8.79
N THR A 37 -0.14 19.69 -8.74
CA THR A 37 0.90 19.92 -9.76
C THR A 37 2.28 19.45 -9.32
N GLN A 38 2.55 19.44 -8.01
CA GLN A 38 3.82 19.02 -7.43
C GLN A 38 3.56 18.12 -6.22
N LEU A 39 4.34 17.05 -6.09
CA LEU A 39 4.30 16.14 -4.96
C LEU A 39 5.68 16.04 -4.33
N ASN A 40 5.79 16.39 -3.05
CA ASN A 40 7.06 16.47 -2.32
C ASN A 40 7.11 15.44 -1.18
N ALA A 41 8.22 14.72 -1.07
CA ALA A 41 8.45 13.79 0.03
C ALA A 41 8.75 14.56 1.32
N VAL A 42 8.44 13.94 2.47
CA VAL A 42 8.66 14.57 3.77
C VAL A 42 9.07 13.52 4.82
N PRO A 43 10.01 13.83 5.73
CA PRO A 43 10.30 12.96 6.87
C PRO A 43 9.17 12.99 7.89
N THR A 44 8.99 11.89 8.62
CA THR A 44 7.95 11.79 9.67
C THR A 44 8.10 12.83 10.79
N SER A 45 9.30 13.37 11.02
CA SER A 45 9.56 14.39 12.05
C SER A 45 8.95 15.75 11.72
N ALA A 46 8.65 16.04 10.45
CA ALA A 46 8.03 17.30 10.05
C ALA A 46 6.56 17.40 10.49
N PHE A 47 5.91 16.25 10.73
CA PHE A 47 4.50 16.18 11.14
C PHE A 47 4.34 15.28 12.36
N PRO A 48 4.49 15.83 13.58
CA PRO A 48 4.35 15.07 14.83
C PRO A 48 2.93 14.53 15.00
N THR A 49 2.81 13.25 15.38
CA THR A 49 1.53 12.61 15.71
C THR A 49 1.49 12.24 17.20
N PRO A 50 0.32 12.33 17.89
CA PRO A 50 0.22 12.01 19.31
C PRO A 50 0.71 10.60 19.68
N ALA A 51 0.40 9.61 18.83
CA ALA A 51 0.94 8.27 18.94
C ALA A 51 2.16 8.10 18.03
N LYS A 52 3.24 7.50 18.55
CA LYS A 52 4.46 7.22 17.78
C LYS A 52 4.18 6.21 16.68
N ARG A 53 4.52 6.55 15.44
CA ARG A 53 4.42 5.65 14.29
C ARG A 53 5.71 4.81 14.16
N PRO A 54 5.63 3.49 13.94
CA PRO A 54 6.80 2.68 13.65
C PRO A 54 7.45 3.07 12.31
N HIS A 55 8.78 3.15 12.27
CA HIS A 55 9.51 3.39 11.02
C HIS A 55 9.54 2.15 10.11
N ASN A 56 9.41 0.96 10.70
CA ASN A 56 9.39 -0.30 9.96
C ASN A 56 8.09 -1.04 10.29
N SER A 57 7.18 -1.08 9.32
CA SER A 57 5.93 -1.85 9.39
C SER A 57 5.94 -3.05 8.45
N ARG A 58 7.12 -3.47 7.96
CA ARG A 58 7.25 -4.64 7.08
C ARG A 58 7.00 -5.91 7.89
N LEU A 59 6.20 -6.83 7.33
CA LEU A 59 5.87 -8.10 7.96
C LEU A 59 6.25 -9.25 7.04
N ASP A 60 6.90 -10.28 7.58
CA ASP A 60 7.13 -11.54 6.85
C ASP A 60 5.86 -12.40 6.89
N THR A 61 5.35 -12.75 5.70
CA THR A 61 4.16 -13.58 5.49
C THR A 61 4.47 -15.02 5.08
N GLY A 62 5.75 -15.42 5.08
CA GLY A 62 6.18 -16.74 4.63
C GLY A 62 5.55 -17.90 5.41
N LYS A 63 5.24 -17.70 6.69
CA LYS A 63 4.49 -18.69 7.49
C LYS A 63 3.08 -18.93 6.92
N PHE A 64 2.36 -17.86 6.57
CA PHE A 64 1.02 -17.97 6.01
C PHE A 64 1.04 -18.67 4.65
N GLN A 65 1.89 -18.20 3.74
CA GLN A 65 1.97 -18.74 2.38
C GLN A 65 2.27 -20.24 2.36
N ARG A 66 3.27 -20.71 3.15
CA ARG A 66 3.61 -22.14 3.22
C ARG A 66 2.54 -22.99 3.92
N THR A 67 1.83 -22.44 4.90
CA THR A 67 0.86 -23.24 5.68
C THR A 67 -0.45 -23.44 4.93
N PHE A 68 -0.87 -22.42 4.17
CA PHE A 68 -2.16 -22.44 3.46
C PHE A 68 -2.02 -22.67 1.96
N ASP A 69 -0.78 -22.81 1.45
CA ASP A 69 -0.47 -22.95 0.01
C ASP A 69 -1.11 -21.84 -0.84
N LEU A 70 -1.01 -20.60 -0.33
CA LEU A 70 -1.57 -19.40 -0.95
C LEU A 70 -0.47 -18.41 -1.33
N VAL A 71 -0.67 -17.74 -2.47
CA VAL A 71 0.15 -16.62 -2.91
C VAL A 71 -0.49 -15.32 -2.45
N LEU A 72 0.33 -14.39 -1.95
CA LEU A 72 -0.09 -13.05 -1.58
C LEU A 72 0.37 -12.06 -2.68
N PRO A 73 -0.54 -11.51 -3.50
CA PRO A 73 -0.18 -10.64 -4.62
C PRO A 73 0.53 -9.36 -4.17
N ASP A 74 1.27 -8.71 -5.09
CA ASP A 74 1.90 -7.42 -4.84
C ASP A 74 0.84 -6.36 -4.50
N TRP A 75 1.15 -5.47 -3.56
CA TRP A 75 0.24 -4.46 -3.04
C TRP A 75 -0.36 -3.55 -4.13
N THR A 76 0.36 -3.32 -5.23
CA THR A 76 -0.11 -2.49 -6.34
C THR A 76 -1.36 -3.06 -7.01
N ILE A 77 -1.46 -4.38 -7.14
CA ILE A 77 -2.59 -5.05 -7.82
C ILE A 77 -3.92 -4.73 -7.12
N GLY A 78 -3.95 -4.81 -5.80
CA GLY A 78 -5.16 -4.53 -5.02
C GLY A 78 -5.57 -3.05 -5.09
N VAL A 79 -4.58 -2.15 -5.01
CA VAL A 79 -4.79 -0.70 -5.11
C VAL A 79 -5.32 -0.33 -6.49
N GLU A 80 -4.66 -0.79 -7.56
CA GLU A 80 -5.04 -0.46 -8.94
C GLU A 80 -6.43 -0.98 -9.28
N ARG A 81 -6.76 -2.20 -8.84
CA ARG A 81 -8.10 -2.75 -9.01
C ARG A 81 -9.16 -1.86 -8.36
N MET A 82 -8.95 -1.49 -7.09
CA MET A 82 -9.90 -0.63 -6.36
C MET A 82 -10.05 0.74 -7.02
N LEU A 83 -8.94 1.36 -7.47
CA LEU A 83 -8.99 2.64 -8.17
C LEU A 83 -9.77 2.54 -9.49
N THR A 84 -9.57 1.45 -10.24
CA THR A 84 -10.31 1.18 -11.48
C THR A 84 -11.81 1.12 -11.21
N GLU A 85 -12.22 0.33 -10.21
CA GLU A 85 -13.62 0.20 -9.78
C GLU A 85 -14.24 1.54 -9.32
N ILE A 86 -13.51 2.36 -8.55
CA ILE A 86 -13.99 3.68 -8.08
C ILE A 86 -14.14 4.67 -9.23
N LEU A 87 -13.23 4.65 -10.20
CA LEU A 87 -13.20 5.60 -11.30
C LEU A 87 -14.18 5.24 -12.42
N GLY A 88 -14.96 4.17 -12.24
CA GLY A 88 -15.94 3.69 -13.23
C GLY A 88 -15.29 3.26 -14.54
N LYS A 89 -14.03 2.79 -14.47
CA LYS A 89 -13.26 2.26 -15.59
C LYS A 89 -13.11 0.75 -15.50
#